data_AF-A0A269Z067-F1
#
_entry.id   AF-A0A269Z067-F1
#
_cell.length_a   1.000
_cell.length_b   1.000
_cell.length_c   1.000
_cell.angle_alpha   90.00
_cell.angle_beta   90.00
_cell.angle_gamma   90.00
#
_symmetry.space_group_name_H-M   'P 1'
#
loop_
_entity.id
_entity.type
_entity.pdbx_description
1 polymer ?
#
loop_
_entity_poly.entity_id
_entity_poly.type
_entity_poly.pdbx_seq_one_letter_code
_entity_poly.pdbx_strand_id
1 'polypeptide(L)'
;QPWHKHEQELKLNKGDIVPVEIELLPSGTRFKQGETLVVVVKGSEVVKGNSTPGMKTRYEHEERVNKGLHHIHTGGQYDSQL
;
A
#
# COMPACT_ATOMS: atom_id res chain seq x y z
N GLN A 1 -2.60 -5.13 -13.71
CA GLN A 1 -2.33 -3.72 -13.38
C GLN A 1 -3.67 -3.05 -13.18
N PRO A 2 -4.01 -2.64 -11.96
CA PRO A 2 -5.25 -1.91 -11.72
C PRO A 2 -5.17 -0.53 -12.36
N TRP A 3 -6.33 0.00 -12.78
CA TRP A 3 -6.46 1.35 -13.28
C TRP A 3 -7.59 2.06 -12.55
N HIS A 4 -7.26 2.96 -11.65
CA HIS A 4 -8.24 3.69 -10.87
C HIS A 4 -8.69 4.95 -11.62
N LYS A 5 -10.01 5.16 -11.69
CA LYS A 5 -10.58 6.30 -12.43
C LYS A 5 -10.37 7.64 -11.73
N HIS A 6 -10.29 7.63 -10.39
CA HIS A 6 -10.23 8.84 -9.56
C HIS A 6 -11.36 9.86 -9.84
N GLU A 7 -12.53 9.40 -10.31
CA GLU A 7 -13.67 10.26 -10.67
C GLU A 7 -14.51 10.70 -9.45
N GLN A 8 -14.50 9.91 -8.38
CA GLN A 8 -15.28 10.18 -7.17
C GLN A 8 -14.66 9.52 -5.94
N GLU A 9 -14.96 10.07 -4.76
CA GLU A 9 -14.59 9.48 -3.49
C GLU A 9 -15.70 8.57 -2.96
N LEU A 10 -15.41 7.27 -2.81
CA LEU A 10 -16.29 6.31 -2.17
C LEU A 10 -15.87 6.13 -0.70
N LYS A 11 -16.47 6.90 0.21
CA LYS A 11 -16.13 6.86 1.66
C LYS A 11 -16.65 5.58 2.32
N LEU A 12 -15.98 5.15 3.39
CA LEU A 12 -16.31 3.96 4.17
C LEU A 12 -17.14 4.30 5.41
N ASN A 13 -18.07 3.42 5.75
CA ASN A 13 -18.71 3.37 7.06
C ASN A 13 -17.92 2.43 8.00
N LYS A 14 -18.23 2.54 9.29
CA LYS A 14 -17.63 1.67 10.29
C LYS A 14 -18.07 0.21 10.06
N GLY A 15 -17.09 -0.68 9.83
CA GLY A 15 -17.32 -2.10 9.64
C GLY A 15 -17.42 -2.53 8.17
N ASP A 16 -17.37 -1.59 7.23
CA ASP A 16 -17.33 -1.93 5.80
C ASP A 16 -16.05 -2.72 5.48
N ILE A 17 -16.22 -3.86 4.81
CA ILE A 17 -15.13 -4.65 4.25
C ILE A 17 -15.17 -4.46 2.73
N VAL A 18 -14.13 -3.84 2.17
CA VAL A 18 -14.07 -3.50 0.75
C VAL A 18 -12.89 -4.19 0.07
N PRO A 19 -13.06 -4.72 -1.15
CA PRO A 19 -11.95 -5.17 -1.97
C PRO A 19 -11.19 -3.97 -2.54
N VAL A 20 -9.87 -4.07 -2.63
CA VAL A 20 -9.02 -3.07 -3.27
C VAL A 20 -7.93 -3.75 -4.09
N GLU A 21 -7.54 -3.13 -5.20
CA GLU A 21 -6.36 -3.49 -5.96
C GLU A 21 -5.36 -2.34 -5.88
N ILE A 22 -4.10 -2.64 -5.52
CA ILE A 22 -3.03 -1.64 -5.37
C ILE A 22 -2.01 -1.84 -6.48
N GLU A 23 -1.68 -0.78 -7.20
CA GLU A 23 -0.62 -0.85 -8.20
C GLU A 23 0.76 -0.92 -7.53
N LEU A 24 1.46 -2.04 -7.74
CA LEU A 24 2.92 -2.06 -7.61
C LEU A 24 3.52 -1.61 -8.93
N LEU A 25 4.28 -0.52 -8.89
CA LEU A 25 4.93 0.01 -10.08
C LEU A 25 5.85 -1.04 -10.73
N PRO A 26 6.04 -0.97 -12.06
CA PRO A 26 6.88 -1.93 -12.78
C PRO A 26 8.28 -2.06 -12.17
N SER A 27 8.71 -3.29 -11.91
CA SER A 27 10.05 -3.60 -11.42
C SER A 27 10.52 -4.94 -11.97
N GLY A 28 11.83 -5.11 -12.09
CA GLY A 28 12.48 -6.37 -12.48
C GLY A 28 13.43 -6.81 -11.38
N THR A 29 13.14 -7.94 -10.74
CA THR A 29 13.98 -8.49 -9.66
C THR A 29 14.12 -10.00 -9.82
N ARG A 30 15.35 -10.51 -9.75
CA ARG A 30 15.60 -11.96 -9.70
C ARG A 30 15.69 -12.39 -8.25
N PHE A 31 14.82 -13.32 -7.85
CA PHE A 31 14.93 -14.04 -6.57
C PHE A 31 15.61 -15.38 -6.82
N LYS A 32 16.73 -15.62 -6.15
CA LYS A 32 17.46 -16.90 -6.19
C LYS A 32 16.77 -17.93 -5.29
N GLN A 33 17.17 -19.19 -5.44
CA GLN A 33 16.75 -20.25 -4.52
C GLN A 33 17.08 -19.87 -3.08
N GLY A 34 16.08 -19.94 -2.20
CA GLY A 34 16.20 -19.59 -0.78
C GLY A 34 16.01 -18.10 -0.45
N GLU A 35 15.95 -17.22 -1.46
CA GLU A 35 15.58 -15.82 -1.24
C GLU A 35 14.05 -15.68 -1.10
N THR A 36 13.62 -14.63 -0.42
CA THR A 36 12.21 -14.43 -0.06
C THR A 36 11.69 -13.11 -0.59
N LEU A 37 10.46 -13.13 -1.10
CA LEU A 37 9.66 -11.94 -1.36
C LEU A 37 8.79 -11.66 -0.12
N VAL A 38 8.77 -10.41 0.33
CA VAL A 38 7.92 -9.96 1.44
C VAL A 38 7.06 -8.78 1.00
N VAL A 39 5.75 -8.89 1.20
CA VAL A 39 4.80 -7.79 1.01
C VAL A 39 4.64 -7.05 2.32
N VAL A 40 4.75 -5.72 2.28
CA VAL A 40 4.53 -4.85 3.44
C VAL A 40 3.38 -3.90 3.15
N VAL A 41 2.31 -4.01 3.94
CA VAL A 41 1.18 -3.06 3.95
C VAL A 41 1.29 -2.16 5.18
N LYS A 42 1.27 -0.84 4.98
CA LYS A 42 1.49 0.12 6.08
C LYS A 42 0.75 1.43 5.82
N GLY A 43 0.25 2.06 6.89
CA GLY A 43 -0.43 3.36 6.85
C GLY A 43 0.50 4.59 6.72
N SER A 44 1.77 4.38 6.37
CA SER A 44 2.81 5.40 6.17
C SER A 44 3.90 4.85 5.24
N GLU A 45 4.89 5.65 4.89
CA GLU A 45 6.07 5.24 4.13
C GLU A 45 6.72 3.98 4.74
N VAL A 46 6.96 2.97 3.90
CA VAL A 46 7.64 1.73 4.26
C VAL A 46 9.13 2.02 4.51
N VAL A 47 9.79 2.67 3.55
CA VAL A 47 11.18 3.16 3.66
C VAL A 47 11.14 4.64 4.04
N LYS A 48 11.83 5.03 5.12
CA LYS A 48 11.89 6.42 5.62
C LYS A 48 13.20 7.11 5.22
N GLY A 49 13.20 8.44 5.33
CA GLY A 49 14.38 9.28 5.08
C GLY A 49 14.61 9.59 3.60
N ASN A 50 15.56 10.48 3.37
CA ASN A 50 16.07 10.85 2.06
C ASN A 50 17.60 11.05 2.16
N SER A 51 18.27 11.19 1.01
CA SER A 51 19.73 11.38 0.95
C SER A 51 20.18 12.84 1.07
N THR A 52 19.26 13.79 1.35
CA THR A 52 19.53 15.23 1.43
C THR A 52 18.86 15.85 2.67
N PRO A 53 19.46 15.69 3.86
CA PRO A 53 18.87 16.19 5.11
C PRO A 53 18.51 17.68 5.02
N GLY A 54 17.30 18.03 5.48
CA GLY A 54 16.80 19.41 5.42
C GLY A 54 16.18 19.83 4.08
N MET A 55 16.26 18.99 3.05
CA MET A 55 15.60 19.22 1.76
C MET A 55 14.58 18.12 1.44
N LYS A 56 13.40 18.50 0.95
CA LYS A 56 12.33 17.58 0.53
C LYS A 56 12.51 17.12 -0.92
N THR A 57 13.51 16.26 -1.16
CA THR A 57 13.85 15.74 -2.51
C THR A 57 13.19 14.40 -2.84
N ARG A 58 12.57 13.75 -1.85
CA ARG A 58 11.84 12.50 -1.99
C ARG A 58 10.36 12.74 -1.77
N TYR A 59 9.51 11.87 -2.31
CA TYR A 59 8.08 11.86 -2.01
C TYR A 59 7.83 11.73 -0.51
N GLU A 60 6.83 12.46 -0.03
CA GLU A 60 6.34 12.46 1.34
C GLU A 60 4.82 12.55 1.30
N HIS A 61 4.13 11.84 2.20
CA HIS A 61 2.67 11.86 2.31
C HIS A 61 2.29 12.21 3.75
N GLU A 62 2.46 13.47 4.15
CA GLU A 62 2.23 13.95 5.52
C GLU A 62 0.75 14.22 5.82
N GLU A 63 -0.02 14.64 4.81
CA GLU A 63 -1.47 14.85 4.91
C GLU A 63 -2.20 13.52 4.72
N ARG A 64 -2.81 12.99 5.79
CA ARG A 64 -3.37 11.62 5.82
C ARG A 64 -4.80 11.60 6.32
N VAL A 65 -5.55 10.63 5.80
CA VAL A 65 -6.90 10.26 6.29
C VAL A 65 -6.87 9.13 7.32
N ASN A 66 -5.72 8.48 7.52
CA ASN A 66 -5.58 7.30 8.38
C ASN A 66 -5.80 7.64 9.86
N LYS A 67 -6.60 6.83 10.56
CA LYS A 67 -6.84 6.95 12.01
C LYS A 67 -7.12 5.59 12.62
N GLY A 68 -6.39 5.23 13.68
CA GLY A 68 -6.62 3.99 14.43
C GLY A 68 -6.09 2.73 13.74
N LEU A 69 -6.79 1.61 13.93
CA LEU A 69 -6.39 0.30 13.40
C LEU A 69 -6.92 0.08 11.98
N HIS A 70 -6.10 -0.54 11.15
CA HIS A 70 -6.48 -0.98 9.81
C HIS A 70 -6.52 -2.51 9.79
N HIS A 71 -7.56 -3.09 9.21
CA HIS A 71 -7.77 -4.53 9.15
C HIS A 71 -7.57 -5.04 7.72
N ILE A 72 -6.78 -6.10 7.57
CA ILE A 72 -6.56 -6.79 6.29
C ILE A 72 -7.16 -8.18 6.41
N HIS A 73 -8.15 -8.49 5.58
CA HIS A 73 -8.88 -9.76 5.61
C HIS A 73 -8.28 -10.73 4.59
N THR A 74 -8.04 -11.98 5.01
CA THR A 74 -7.45 -13.03 4.17
C THR A 74 -8.19 -14.36 4.38
N GLY A 75 -8.23 -15.20 3.35
CA GLY A 75 -8.80 -16.55 3.40
C GLY A 75 -10.33 -16.62 3.22
N GLY A 76 -10.83 -17.80 2.86
CA GLY A 76 -12.25 -18.04 2.62
C GLY A 76 -12.78 -17.15 1.49
N GLN A 77 -13.79 -16.34 1.80
CA GLN A 77 -14.38 -15.37 0.85
C GLN A 77 -13.53 -14.09 0.66
N TYR A 78 -12.43 -13.92 1.43
CA TYR A 78 -11.54 -12.76 1.34
C TYR A 78 -10.23 -13.15 0.66
N ASP A 79 -10.23 -13.16 -0.67
CA ASP A 79 -9.17 -13.65 -1.56
C ASP A 79 -8.03 -12.66 -1.78
N SER A 80 -7.59 -11.99 -0.71
CA SER A 80 -6.41 -11.12 -0.73
C SER A 80 -5.17 -11.89 -1.20
N GLN A 81 -4.56 -11.41 -2.28
CA GLN A 81 -3.46 -12.07 -2.97
C GLN A 81 -2.45 -11.05 -3.51
N LEU A 82 -1.24 -11.52 -3.82
CA LEU A 82 -0.18 -10.77 -4.52
C LEU A 82 0.12 -11.44 -5.86
#